data_AF-A0A9Q9V762-F1
#
_entry.id   AF-A0A9Q9V762-F1
#
_cell.length_a   1.000
_cell.length_b   1.000
_cell.length_c   1.000
_cell.angle_alpha   90.00
_cell.angle_beta   90.00
_cell.angle_gamma   90.00
#
_symmetry.space_group_name_H-M   'P 1'
#
loop_
_entity.id
_entity.type
_entity.pdbx_description
1 polymer ?
#
loop_
_entity_poly.entity_id
_entity_poly.type
_entity_poly.pdbx_seq_one_letter_code
_entity_poly.pdbx_strand_id
1 'polypeptide(L)'
;MGYLFNLIRIIAPASKVHPAAGEQLEQDVPGKGHIRNHYKIGPKLGQGGFGFVYEGTRCKDGLEVAVKFSVKPPNMPYIRVPGHPEEVPMEVGLTLMANKSSQIIKLLDWEDNKDHYVMVMERPMPSMDLRSFVKLHGERLDEGTARKVMRQAIEAANVCMKSGVFHRDIKMENLLVNQDTMEVKLIDFGCGAQLKKFAYEVFSGTNAYCPPEVTLNGTYYAKPTTVWSLGILLFMMACGYYPTHYDLDLINKKSWTRPGLSQECCQLISACLQSDPQQRINLEKMHLHDWFKVMD
;
A
#
# COMPACT_ATOMS: atom_id res chain seq x y z
N MET A 1 -27.02 9.52 9.35
CA MET A 1 -27.63 8.90 8.16
C MET A 1 -26.64 9.10 7.02
N GLY A 2 -25.87 8.15 6.52
CA GLY A 2 -26.04 6.70 6.43
C GLY A 2 -26.15 6.32 4.96
N TYR A 3 -25.02 6.10 4.28
CA TYR A 3 -24.90 5.35 3.01
C TYR A 3 -23.43 4.90 2.89
N LEU A 4 -23.09 3.69 3.36
CA LEU A 4 -23.07 2.40 2.65
C LEU A 4 -21.94 2.24 1.62
N PHE A 5 -21.01 1.36 2.00
CA PHE A 5 -20.33 0.33 1.20
C PHE A 5 -20.04 0.58 -0.29
N ASN A 6 -18.75 0.65 -0.61
CA ASN A 6 -18.22 0.10 -1.86
C ASN A 6 -16.91 -0.65 -1.57
N LEU A 7 -17.04 -1.89 -1.06
CA LEU A 7 -16.02 -2.92 -1.22
C LEU A 7 -16.25 -3.57 -2.59
N ILE A 8 -15.38 -3.30 -3.57
CA ILE A 8 -15.40 -4.02 -4.86
C ILE A 8 -14.24 -5.01 -4.91
N ARG A 9 -14.64 -6.26 -4.68
CA ARG A 9 -14.17 -7.55 -5.21
C ARG A 9 -12.97 -7.53 -6.18
N ILE A 10 -11.92 -8.26 -5.79
CA ILE A 10 -11.03 -8.98 -6.71
C ILE A 10 -11.58 -10.40 -6.83
N ILE A 11 -12.01 -10.81 -8.03
CA ILE A 11 -12.34 -12.21 -8.34
C ILE A 11 -11.38 -12.67 -9.44
N ALA A 12 -10.85 -13.88 -9.23
CA ALA A 12 -10.17 -14.76 -10.17
C ALA A 12 -10.84 -14.80 -11.58
N PRO A 13 -10.17 -15.31 -12.62
CA PRO A 13 -10.46 -14.96 -14.00
C PRO A 13 -11.86 -15.42 -14.43
N ALA A 14 -12.71 -14.46 -14.83
CA ALA A 14 -13.98 -14.75 -15.48
C ALA A 14 -13.79 -14.85 -17.00
N SER A 15 -14.41 -15.89 -17.56
CA SER A 15 -14.48 -16.26 -18.96
C SER A 15 -14.92 -15.14 -19.90
N LYS A 16 -14.38 -15.21 -21.12
CA LYS A 16 -14.65 -14.38 -22.31
C LYS A 16 -16.09 -13.85 -22.41
N VAL A 17 -16.22 -12.53 -22.33
CA VAL A 17 -17.32 -11.78 -22.94
C VAL A 17 -16.71 -10.56 -23.64
N HIS A 18 -16.99 -10.41 -24.94
CA HIS A 18 -16.53 -9.30 -25.77
C HIS A 18 -17.19 -7.96 -25.36
N PRO A 19 -16.52 -6.81 -25.59
CA PRO A 19 -16.99 -5.51 -25.11
C PRO A 19 -18.02 -4.88 -26.06
N ALA A 20 -18.93 -4.10 -25.48
CA ALA A 20 -19.75 -3.13 -26.21
C ALA A 20 -19.49 -1.72 -25.67
N ALA A 21 -19.18 -0.81 -26.61
CA ALA A 21 -19.13 0.66 -26.54
C ALA A 21 -18.27 1.29 -25.42
N GLY A 22 -17.22 2.07 -25.67
CA GLY A 22 -17.13 3.10 -26.71
C GLY A 22 -17.18 4.48 -26.06
N GLU A 23 -16.23 4.79 -25.17
CA GLU A 23 -15.90 6.18 -24.81
C GLU A 23 -14.51 6.46 -25.36
N GLN A 24 -14.49 7.12 -26.52
CA GLN A 24 -13.30 7.67 -27.12
C GLN A 24 -12.78 8.79 -26.21
N LEU A 25 -11.71 8.53 -25.49
CA LEU A 25 -10.88 9.58 -24.90
C LEU A 25 -10.23 10.34 -26.06
N GLU A 26 -10.58 11.62 -26.17
CA GLU A 26 -10.18 12.55 -27.22
C GLU A 26 -8.66 12.58 -27.48
N GLN A 27 -8.33 12.87 -28.74
CA GLN A 27 -6.97 12.98 -29.27
C GLN A 27 -6.35 14.30 -28.80
N ASP A 28 -5.18 14.25 -28.16
CA ASP A 28 -4.42 15.44 -27.78
C ASP A 28 -3.01 15.49 -28.41
N VAL A 29 -2.59 16.75 -28.54
CA VAL A 29 -1.54 17.45 -29.32
C VAL A 29 -0.10 16.87 -29.19
N PRO A 30 0.77 16.96 -30.23
CA PRO A 30 2.07 16.27 -30.22
C PRO A 30 3.18 17.03 -29.49
N GLY A 31 3.78 16.39 -28.48
CA GLY A 31 5.03 16.80 -27.83
C GLY A 31 5.41 15.88 -26.67
N LYS A 32 6.50 15.10 -26.82
CA LYS A 32 6.82 13.83 -26.12
C LYS A 32 5.80 12.73 -26.44
N GLY A 33 6.26 11.58 -26.93
CA GLY A 33 5.36 10.51 -27.36
C GLY A 33 4.45 10.08 -26.22
N HIS A 34 3.14 10.25 -26.39
CA HIS A 34 2.10 9.76 -25.48
C HIS A 34 2.43 8.32 -25.07
N ILE A 35 2.20 7.93 -23.80
CA ILE A 35 2.41 6.56 -23.30
C ILE A 35 1.89 5.48 -24.27
N ARG A 36 0.79 5.75 -24.98
CA ARG A 36 0.20 4.84 -25.97
C ARG A 36 1.12 4.52 -27.17
N ASN A 37 2.11 5.36 -27.45
CA ASN A 37 3.12 5.12 -28.49
C ASN A 37 4.20 4.12 -28.04
N HIS A 38 4.43 4.01 -26.72
CA HIS A 38 5.49 3.18 -26.14
C HIS A 38 4.97 1.93 -25.44
N TYR A 39 3.67 1.88 -25.13
CA TYR A 39 3.03 0.80 -24.39
C TYR A 39 1.71 0.40 -25.05
N LYS A 40 1.54 -0.89 -25.30
CA LYS A 40 0.25 -1.47 -25.67
C LYS A 40 -0.56 -1.69 -24.40
N ILE A 41 -1.71 -1.05 -24.30
CA ILE A 41 -2.64 -1.21 -23.16
C ILE A 41 -3.50 -2.45 -23.37
N GLY A 42 -3.56 -3.30 -22.35
CA GLY A 42 -4.33 -4.54 -22.33
C GLY A 42 -5.60 -4.43 -21.49
N PRO A 43 -6.15 -5.58 -21.05
CA PRO A 43 -7.30 -5.65 -20.17
C PRO A 43 -7.11 -4.90 -18.85
N LYS A 44 -8.23 -4.52 -18.24
CA LYS A 44 -8.26 -3.88 -16.93
C LYS A 44 -7.91 -4.89 -15.84
N LEU A 45 -6.94 -4.55 -15.00
CA LEU A 45 -6.55 -5.32 -13.80
C LEU A 45 -7.43 -4.96 -12.61
N GLY A 46 -7.79 -3.69 -12.46
CA GLY A 46 -8.53 -3.23 -11.31
C GLY A 46 -8.99 -1.77 -11.40
N GLN A 47 -9.81 -1.38 -10.43
CA GLN A 47 -10.26 -0.01 -10.22
C GLN A 47 -10.37 0.24 -8.72
N GLY A 48 -9.86 1.39 -8.27
CA GLY A 48 -9.96 1.85 -6.90
C GLY A 48 -10.30 3.33 -6.83
N GLY A 49 -10.28 3.89 -5.61
CA GLY A 49 -10.54 5.33 -5.40
C GLY A 49 -9.54 6.26 -6.10
N PHE A 50 -8.39 5.74 -6.51
CA PHE A 50 -7.29 6.49 -7.13
C PHE A 50 -7.20 6.31 -8.64
N GLY A 51 -8.16 5.61 -9.26
CA GLY A 51 -8.21 5.46 -10.73
C GLY A 51 -8.29 4.01 -11.20
N PHE A 52 -7.78 3.78 -12.41
CA PHE A 52 -7.91 2.53 -13.16
C PHE A 52 -6.53 1.94 -13.44
N VAL A 53 -6.36 0.64 -13.24
CA VAL A 53 -5.11 -0.07 -13.55
C VAL A 53 -5.37 -1.08 -14.65
N TYR A 54 -4.52 -1.06 -15.67
CA TYR A 54 -4.58 -1.94 -16.83
C TYR A 54 -3.29 -2.75 -16.94
N GLU A 55 -3.38 -3.91 -17.58
CA GLU A 55 -2.22 -4.58 -18.15
C GLU A 55 -1.60 -3.69 -19.21
N GLY A 56 -0.28 -3.77 -19.35
CA GLY A 56 0.41 -3.17 -20.47
C GLY A 56 1.59 -4.01 -20.90
N THR A 57 2.01 -3.79 -22.15
CA THR A 57 3.22 -4.37 -22.71
C THR A 57 4.05 -3.26 -23.32
N ARG A 58 5.30 -3.10 -22.87
CA ARG A 58 6.22 -2.11 -23.42
C ARG A 58 6.65 -2.53 -24.82
N CYS A 59 6.39 -1.69 -25.82
CA CYS A 59 6.57 -2.04 -27.24
C CYS A 59 8.02 -2.37 -27.62
N LYS A 60 9.00 -1.76 -26.94
CA LYS A 60 10.42 -1.89 -27.32
C LYS A 60 11.04 -3.26 -27.00
N ASP A 61 10.55 -3.94 -25.97
CA ASP A 61 11.17 -5.16 -25.43
C ASP A 61 10.17 -6.20 -24.94
N GLY A 62 8.86 -5.95 -25.08
CA GLY A 62 7.82 -6.87 -24.65
C GLY A 62 7.66 -6.95 -23.12
N LEU A 63 8.28 -6.04 -22.35
CA LEU A 63 8.17 -6.07 -20.89
C LEU A 63 6.71 -5.90 -20.46
N GLU A 64 6.21 -6.84 -19.65
CA GLU A 64 4.90 -6.74 -19.04
C GLU A 64 4.91 -5.70 -17.90
N VAL A 65 3.93 -4.79 -17.94
CA VAL A 65 3.83 -3.63 -17.04
C VAL A 65 2.40 -3.45 -16.55
N ALA A 66 2.23 -2.65 -15.49
CA ALA A 66 0.94 -2.17 -15.04
C ALA A 66 0.82 -0.68 -15.39
N VAL A 67 -0.29 -0.28 -15.98
CA VAL A 67 -0.54 1.12 -16.38
C VAL A 67 -1.70 1.67 -15.57
N LYS A 68 -1.41 2.62 -14.68
CA LYS A 68 -2.41 3.30 -13.83
C LYS A 68 -2.77 4.64 -14.45
N PHE A 69 -4.06 4.88 -14.63
CA PHE A 69 -4.64 6.17 -15.03
C PHE A 69 -5.36 6.78 -13.83
N SER A 70 -4.96 7.98 -13.44
CA SER A 70 -5.46 8.67 -12.25
C SER A 70 -6.02 10.04 -12.64
N VAL A 71 -7.29 10.28 -12.32
CA VAL A 71 -7.94 11.58 -12.56
C VAL A 71 -7.42 12.63 -11.59
N LYS A 72 -7.15 13.84 -12.08
CA LYS A 72 -6.69 14.95 -11.25
C LYS A 72 -7.85 15.59 -10.51
N PRO A 73 -7.81 15.71 -9.16
CA PRO A 73 -8.76 16.57 -8.45
C PRO A 73 -8.49 18.05 -8.78
N PRO A 74 -9.47 18.96 -8.57
CA PRO A 74 -9.35 20.39 -8.92
C PRO A 74 -8.15 21.14 -8.31
N ASN A 75 -7.54 20.60 -7.25
CA ASN A 75 -6.34 21.13 -6.61
C ASN A 75 -5.30 20.03 -6.41
N MET A 76 -5.00 19.27 -7.47
CA MET A 76 -4.04 18.19 -7.38
C MET A 76 -2.70 18.71 -6.83
N PRO A 77 -2.19 18.15 -5.72
CA PRO A 77 -0.90 18.55 -5.20
C PRO A 77 0.23 18.08 -6.14
N TYR A 78 1.17 18.98 -6.39
CA TYR A 78 2.44 18.69 -7.04
C TYR A 78 3.56 18.83 -6.03
N ILE A 79 4.63 18.06 -6.21
CA ILE A 79 5.80 18.12 -5.34
C ILE A 79 7.08 18.16 -6.16
N ARG A 80 8.10 18.81 -5.58
CA ARG A 80 9.45 18.79 -6.11
C ARG A 80 10.18 17.50 -5.71
N VAL A 81 10.73 16.81 -6.71
CA VAL A 81 11.58 15.63 -6.50
C VAL A 81 13.04 16.02 -6.75
N PRO A 82 13.99 15.70 -5.84
CA PRO A 82 15.41 15.97 -6.05
C PRO A 82 15.94 15.37 -7.35
N GLY A 83 16.59 16.20 -8.18
CA GLY A 83 17.11 15.79 -9.49
C GLY A 83 16.09 15.78 -10.63
N HIS A 84 14.81 16.09 -10.36
CA HIS A 84 13.77 16.21 -11.37
C HIS A 84 13.59 17.68 -11.80
N PRO A 85 13.48 17.99 -13.11
CA PRO A 85 13.47 19.38 -13.60
C PRO A 85 12.24 20.17 -13.16
N GLU A 86 11.08 19.53 -13.13
CA GLU A 86 9.78 20.12 -12.83
C GLU A 86 9.12 19.41 -11.65
N GLU A 87 8.16 20.09 -11.01
CA GLU A 87 7.28 19.45 -10.04
C GLU A 87 6.39 18.44 -10.74
N VAL A 88 6.05 17.38 -10.03
CA VAL A 88 5.28 16.25 -10.56
C VAL A 88 4.07 15.98 -9.68
N PRO A 89 3.01 15.33 -10.19
CA PRO A 89 1.88 14.94 -9.38
C PRO A 89 2.32 14.19 -8.12
N MET A 90 1.72 14.49 -6.96
CA MET A 90 2.23 14.02 -5.66
C MET A 90 2.47 12.50 -5.63
N GLU A 91 1.53 11.68 -6.12
CA GLU A 91 1.70 10.22 -6.15
C GLU A 91 2.94 9.80 -6.98
N VAL A 92 3.12 10.39 -8.17
CA VAL A 92 4.30 10.17 -9.03
C VAL A 92 5.57 10.51 -8.25
N GLY A 93 5.61 11.69 -7.65
CA GLY A 93 6.81 12.17 -6.96
C GLY A 93 7.16 11.33 -5.73
N LEU A 94 6.17 10.94 -4.93
CA LEU A 94 6.39 10.08 -3.76
C LEU A 94 6.89 8.69 -4.18
N THR A 95 6.34 8.14 -5.28
CA THR A 95 6.80 6.86 -5.83
C THR A 95 8.25 6.97 -6.32
N LEU A 96 8.61 8.03 -7.06
CA LEU A 96 9.99 8.30 -7.50
C LEU A 96 10.96 8.41 -6.33
N MET A 97 10.56 9.11 -5.26
CA MET A 97 11.38 9.27 -4.07
C MET A 97 11.60 7.93 -3.35
N ALA A 98 10.53 7.13 -3.17
CA ALA A 98 10.56 5.86 -2.45
C ALA A 98 11.21 4.69 -3.21
N ASN A 99 11.33 4.78 -4.55
CA ASN A 99 11.87 3.74 -5.42
C ASN A 99 13.39 3.52 -5.22
N LYS A 100 13.77 3.00 -4.06
CA LYS A 100 15.15 2.79 -3.57
C LYS A 100 15.41 1.35 -3.10
N SER A 101 14.40 0.47 -3.17
CA SER A 101 14.49 -0.92 -2.73
C SER A 101 13.57 -1.83 -3.55
N SER A 102 13.87 -3.13 -3.57
CA SER A 102 13.03 -4.18 -4.18
C SER A 102 11.63 -4.28 -3.57
N GLN A 103 11.45 -3.88 -2.30
CA GLN A 103 10.14 -3.95 -1.63
C GLN A 103 9.19 -2.80 -2.00
N ILE A 104 9.60 -1.89 -2.89
CA ILE A 104 8.74 -0.81 -3.41
C ILE A 104 8.51 -1.06 -4.89
N ILE A 105 7.27 -0.87 -5.35
CA ILE A 105 6.95 -0.98 -6.77
C ILE A 105 7.76 0.04 -7.59
N LYS A 106 8.43 -0.44 -8.63
CA LYS A 106 9.19 0.44 -9.53
C LYS A 106 8.26 1.22 -10.44
N LEU A 107 8.38 2.54 -10.41
CA LEU A 107 7.87 3.41 -11.48
C LEU A 107 8.87 3.39 -12.65
N LEU A 108 8.40 2.95 -13.81
CA LEU A 108 9.20 2.80 -15.03
C LEU A 108 9.07 4.01 -15.95
N ASP A 109 7.89 4.61 -15.98
CA ASP A 109 7.54 5.75 -16.84
C ASP A 109 6.29 6.44 -16.29
N TRP A 110 6.04 7.67 -16.71
CA TRP A 110 4.83 8.39 -16.36
C TRP A 110 4.57 9.56 -17.32
N GLU A 111 3.33 9.99 -17.39
CA GLU A 111 2.88 11.10 -18.24
C GLU A 111 1.93 11.99 -17.45
N ASP A 112 2.07 13.31 -17.61
CA ASP A 112 1.23 14.29 -16.96
C ASP A 112 0.35 15.01 -17.97
N ASN A 113 -0.95 14.73 -17.95
CA ASN A 113 -1.93 15.32 -18.86
C ASN A 113 -2.79 16.33 -18.13
N LYS A 114 -3.58 17.12 -18.86
CA LYS A 114 -4.38 18.20 -18.25
C LYS A 114 -5.30 17.73 -17.12
N ASP A 115 -6.07 16.67 -17.35
CA ASP A 115 -7.14 16.21 -16.44
C ASP A 115 -6.81 14.89 -15.73
N HIS A 116 -5.69 14.25 -16.08
CA HIS A 116 -5.25 12.99 -15.51
C HIS A 116 -3.73 12.86 -15.57
N TYR A 117 -3.17 11.93 -14.82
CA TYR A 117 -1.78 11.49 -15.00
C TYR A 117 -1.77 9.97 -15.16
N VAL A 118 -0.72 9.48 -15.82
CA VAL A 118 -0.54 8.07 -16.12
C VAL A 118 0.78 7.59 -15.53
N MET A 119 0.78 6.42 -14.90
CA MET A 119 1.98 5.81 -14.32
C MET A 119 2.15 4.42 -14.92
N VAL A 120 3.33 4.14 -15.46
CA VAL A 120 3.75 2.80 -15.89
C VAL A 120 4.65 2.21 -14.83
N MET A 121 4.22 1.10 -14.24
CA MET A 121 4.88 0.45 -13.12
C MET A 121 5.33 -0.95 -13.51
N GLU A 122 6.32 -1.48 -12.78
CA GLU A 122 6.65 -2.90 -12.88
C GLU A 122 5.41 -3.76 -12.58
N ARG A 123 5.32 -4.92 -13.22
CA ARG A 123 4.24 -5.89 -12.96
C ARG A 123 4.85 -7.23 -12.57
N PRO A 124 5.00 -7.51 -11.26
CA PRO A 124 5.51 -8.79 -10.80
C PRO A 124 4.55 -9.92 -11.19
N MET A 125 5.09 -11.03 -11.70
CA MET A 125 4.29 -12.18 -12.10
C MET A 125 4.96 -13.50 -11.69
N PRO A 126 4.19 -14.48 -11.18
CA PRO A 126 2.81 -14.32 -10.70
C PRO A 126 2.77 -13.42 -9.46
N SER A 127 1.73 -12.59 -9.31
CA SER A 127 1.49 -11.86 -8.06
C SER A 127 0.00 -11.62 -7.82
N MET A 128 -0.35 -11.38 -6.57
CA MET A 128 -1.67 -10.93 -6.12
C MET A 128 -1.51 -9.99 -4.92
N ASP A 129 -2.55 -9.25 -4.57
CA ASP A 129 -2.56 -8.49 -3.33
C ASP A 129 -2.59 -9.42 -2.09
N LEU A 130 -2.05 -8.95 -0.98
CA LEU A 130 -1.93 -9.74 0.25
C LEU A 130 -3.30 -10.12 0.83
N ARG A 131 -4.37 -9.35 0.58
CA ARG A 131 -5.72 -9.71 1.04
C ARG A 131 -6.21 -10.95 0.30
N SER A 132 -6.03 -10.99 -1.01
CA SER A 132 -6.31 -12.18 -1.84
C SER A 132 -5.43 -13.37 -1.43
N PHE A 133 -4.15 -13.14 -1.14
CA PHE A 133 -3.23 -14.18 -0.66
C PHE A 133 -3.69 -14.79 0.67
N VAL A 134 -4.02 -13.96 1.67
CA VAL A 134 -4.56 -14.43 2.96
C VAL A 134 -5.85 -15.23 2.78
N LYS A 135 -6.73 -14.79 1.88
CA LYS A 135 -7.97 -15.51 1.56
C LYS A 135 -7.69 -16.89 0.94
N LEU A 136 -6.75 -16.97 0.00
CA LEU A 136 -6.33 -18.22 -0.63
C LEU A 136 -5.79 -19.22 0.40
N HIS A 137 -5.16 -18.72 1.47
CA HIS A 137 -4.61 -19.52 2.57
C HIS A 137 -5.58 -19.76 3.74
N GLY A 138 -6.89 -19.53 3.57
CA GLY A 138 -7.90 -19.86 4.59
C GLY A 138 -8.21 -18.73 5.57
N GLU A 139 -8.18 -17.48 5.10
CA GLU A 139 -8.49 -16.23 5.81
C GLU A 139 -7.50 -15.83 6.92
N ARG A 140 -6.46 -16.64 7.19
CA ARG A 140 -5.34 -16.31 8.07
C ARG A 140 -4.08 -17.02 7.61
N LEU A 141 -2.92 -16.52 8.02
CA LEU A 141 -1.62 -17.11 7.74
C LEU A 141 -1.04 -17.76 8.99
N ASP A 142 -0.23 -18.80 8.80
CA ASP A 142 0.67 -19.26 9.85
C ASP A 142 1.73 -18.20 10.14
N GLU A 143 2.34 -18.27 11.33
CA GLU A 143 3.31 -17.27 11.75
C GLU A 143 4.57 -17.23 10.90
N GLY A 144 5.02 -18.36 10.35
CA GLY A 144 6.19 -18.40 9.46
C GLY A 144 5.95 -17.58 8.20
N THR A 145 4.81 -17.80 7.55
CA THR A 145 4.39 -17.03 6.38
C THR A 145 4.16 -15.55 6.73
N ALA A 146 3.44 -15.26 7.83
CA ALA A 146 3.21 -13.89 8.28
C ALA A 146 4.53 -13.15 8.59
N ARG A 147 5.52 -13.84 9.17
CA ARG A 147 6.85 -13.29 9.47
C ARG A 147 7.61 -12.89 8.22
N LYS A 148 7.57 -13.71 7.17
CA LYS A 148 8.19 -13.41 5.86
C LYS A 148 7.57 -12.16 5.23
N VAL A 149 6.24 -12.02 5.29
CA VAL A 149 5.53 -10.85 4.77
C VAL A 149 5.84 -9.60 5.61
N MET A 150 5.73 -9.69 6.94
CA MET A 150 5.95 -8.55 7.83
C MET A 150 7.37 -8.01 7.74
N ARG A 151 8.39 -8.88 7.62
CA ARG A 151 9.78 -8.44 7.49
C ARG A 151 9.95 -7.50 6.28
N GLN A 152 9.34 -7.84 5.15
CA GLN A 152 9.40 -7.06 3.92
C GLN A 152 8.52 -5.81 3.98
N ALA A 153 7.33 -5.89 4.60
CA ALA A 153 6.47 -4.72 4.82
C ALA A 153 7.13 -3.67 5.73
N ILE A 154 7.83 -4.10 6.79
CA ILE A 154 8.62 -3.21 7.66
C ILE A 154 9.79 -2.60 6.89
N GLU A 155 10.47 -3.36 6.03
CA GLU A 155 11.54 -2.84 5.19
C GLU A 155 11.01 -1.77 4.22
N ALA A 156 9.90 -2.04 3.53
CA ALA A 156 9.24 -1.06 2.66
C ALA A 156 8.90 0.23 3.43
N ALA A 157 8.31 0.12 4.62
CA ALA A 157 7.98 1.27 5.47
C ALA A 157 9.22 2.08 5.87
N ASN A 158 10.32 1.40 6.24
CA ASN A 158 11.58 2.07 6.57
C ASN A 158 12.21 2.76 5.36
N VAL A 159 12.16 2.15 4.17
CA VAL A 159 12.64 2.75 2.92
C VAL A 159 11.85 4.02 2.60
N CYS A 160 10.53 4.00 2.72
CA CYS A 160 9.69 5.19 2.56
C CYS A 160 10.15 6.30 3.52
N MET A 161 10.27 6.01 4.81
CA MET A 161 10.67 7.01 5.81
C MET A 161 12.06 7.60 5.53
N LYS A 162 13.05 6.75 5.21
CA LYS A 162 14.41 7.19 4.84
C LYS A 162 14.42 8.04 3.58
N SER A 163 13.48 7.79 2.67
CA SER A 163 13.32 8.54 1.41
C SER A 163 12.50 9.83 1.58
N GLY A 164 12.10 10.19 2.81
CA GLY A 164 11.28 11.36 3.06
C GLY A 164 9.81 11.19 2.63
N VAL A 165 9.32 9.95 2.59
CA VAL A 165 7.96 9.59 2.16
C VAL A 165 7.19 8.98 3.33
N PHE A 166 5.99 9.50 3.59
CA PHE A 166 5.02 8.89 4.49
C PHE A 166 3.89 8.29 3.65
N HIS A 167 3.81 6.95 3.60
CA HIS A 167 2.85 6.24 2.75
C HIS A 167 1.38 6.44 3.17
N ARG A 168 1.11 6.50 4.48
CA ARG A 168 -0.22 6.64 5.13
C ARG A 168 -1.25 5.53 4.92
N ASP A 169 -1.10 4.69 3.89
CA ASP A 169 -2.08 3.63 3.59
C ASP A 169 -1.43 2.24 3.44
N ILE A 170 -0.53 1.86 4.35
CA ILE A 170 0.01 0.49 4.38
C ILE A 170 -1.07 -0.45 4.90
N LYS A 171 -1.51 -1.36 4.04
CA LYS A 171 -2.58 -2.35 4.27
C LYS A 171 -2.42 -3.54 3.35
N MET A 172 -3.21 -4.59 3.55
CA MET A 172 -3.14 -5.82 2.76
C MET A 172 -3.33 -5.58 1.26
N GLU A 173 -4.27 -4.72 0.88
CA GLU A 173 -4.60 -4.43 -0.52
C GLU A 173 -3.48 -3.68 -1.25
N ASN A 174 -2.60 -3.00 -0.51
CA ASN A 174 -1.48 -2.23 -1.05
C ASN A 174 -0.14 -2.99 -0.95
N LEU A 175 -0.17 -4.29 -0.69
CA LEU A 175 1.01 -5.16 -0.72
C LEU A 175 0.80 -6.25 -1.75
N LEU A 176 1.60 -6.28 -2.80
CA LEU A 176 1.65 -7.41 -3.74
C LEU A 176 2.56 -8.49 -3.18
N VAL A 177 2.14 -9.75 -3.33
CA VAL A 177 2.89 -10.95 -2.94
C VAL A 177 3.08 -11.81 -4.17
N ASN A 178 4.33 -12.18 -4.46
CA ASN A 178 4.63 -13.23 -5.43
C ASN A 178 4.55 -14.59 -4.73
N GLN A 179 3.66 -15.47 -5.19
CA GLN A 179 3.37 -16.74 -4.53
C GLN A 179 4.52 -17.75 -4.58
N ASP A 180 5.38 -17.66 -5.60
CA ASP A 180 6.47 -18.61 -5.79
C ASP A 180 7.71 -18.21 -4.98
N THR A 181 7.97 -16.91 -4.90
CA THR A 181 9.18 -16.36 -4.28
C THR A 181 8.96 -15.77 -2.90
N MET A 182 7.70 -15.52 -2.52
CA MET A 182 7.30 -14.74 -1.34
C MET A 182 7.83 -13.30 -1.33
N GLU A 183 8.26 -12.75 -2.48
CA GLU A 183 8.62 -11.33 -2.59
C GLU A 183 7.38 -10.45 -2.34
N VAL A 184 7.54 -9.43 -1.51
CA VAL A 184 6.49 -8.46 -1.19
C VAL A 184 6.86 -7.08 -1.71
N LYS A 185 5.90 -6.42 -2.36
CA LYS A 185 6.06 -5.05 -2.88
C LYS A 185 4.93 -4.13 -2.42
N LEU A 186 5.30 -2.99 -1.87
CA LEU A 186 4.38 -1.90 -1.54
C LEU A 186 4.01 -1.12 -2.81
N ILE A 187 2.71 -0.90 -2.98
CA ILE A 187 2.11 -0.15 -4.10
C ILE A 187 1.25 1.01 -3.56
N ASP A 188 0.81 1.87 -4.49
CA ASP A 188 -0.20 2.92 -4.28
C ASP A 188 0.17 4.02 -3.26
N PHE A 189 0.90 5.02 -3.75
CA PHE A 189 1.29 6.20 -2.98
C PHE A 189 0.26 7.33 -3.05
N GLY A 190 -0.97 7.06 -3.53
CA GLY A 190 -2.01 8.07 -3.73
C GLY A 190 -2.48 8.75 -2.44
N CYS A 191 -2.45 8.02 -1.32
CA CYS A 191 -2.67 8.57 0.02
C CYS A 191 -1.40 9.15 0.66
N GLY A 192 -0.25 9.09 0.02
CA GLY A 192 1.02 9.46 0.64
C GLY A 192 1.16 10.96 0.93
N ALA A 193 2.21 11.32 1.64
CA ALA A 193 2.66 12.69 1.85
C ALA A 193 4.18 12.74 1.96
N GLN A 194 4.77 13.92 1.73
CA GLN A 194 6.16 14.16 2.13
C GLN A 194 6.28 14.07 3.65
N LEU A 195 7.35 13.42 4.11
CA LEU A 195 7.64 13.25 5.52
C LEU A 195 7.98 14.60 6.15
N LYS A 196 7.30 14.93 7.26
CA LYS A 196 7.47 16.16 8.01
C LYS A 196 7.85 15.83 9.45
N LYS A 197 8.54 16.76 10.12
CA LYS A 197 8.93 16.61 11.54
C LYS A 197 7.77 16.92 12.50
N PHE A 198 6.82 17.73 12.06
CA PHE A 198 5.65 18.15 12.83
C PHE A 198 4.44 17.25 12.55
N ALA A 199 3.40 17.41 13.36
CA ALA A 199 2.19 16.61 13.27
C ALA A 199 1.41 16.85 11.98
N TYR A 200 0.65 15.83 11.58
CA TYR A 200 -0.34 15.89 10.51
C TYR A 200 -1.73 16.05 11.13
N GLU A 201 -2.58 16.86 10.50
CA GLU A 201 -3.93 17.18 11.01
C GLU A 201 -5.04 16.48 10.22
N VAL A 202 -4.79 16.18 8.94
CA VAL A 202 -5.76 15.52 8.07
C VAL A 202 -5.29 14.10 7.79
N PHE A 203 -6.05 13.12 8.25
CA PHE A 203 -5.82 11.72 7.92
C PHE A 203 -6.20 11.44 6.46
N SER A 204 -5.34 10.72 5.75
CA SER A 204 -5.64 10.22 4.41
C SER A 204 -5.16 8.77 4.36
N GLY A 205 -6.09 7.83 4.21
CA GLY A 205 -5.81 6.41 4.29
C GLY A 205 -7.08 5.64 4.63
N THR A 206 -6.94 4.34 4.84
CA THR A 206 -8.07 3.46 5.13
C THR A 206 -8.48 3.56 6.61
N ASN A 207 -9.75 3.90 6.87
CA ASN A 207 -10.26 4.12 8.24
C ASN A 207 -10.04 2.95 9.20
N ALA A 208 -10.09 1.70 8.73
CA ALA A 208 -9.86 0.53 9.56
C ALA A 208 -8.40 0.39 10.05
N TYR A 209 -7.47 1.11 9.42
CA TYR A 209 -6.05 1.20 9.80
C TYR A 209 -5.71 2.54 10.49
N CYS A 210 -6.72 3.38 10.74
CA CYS A 210 -6.55 4.69 11.36
C CYS A 210 -6.22 4.52 12.85
N PRO A 211 -5.15 5.16 13.36
CA PRO A 211 -4.79 5.06 14.76
C PRO A 211 -5.68 5.98 15.62
N PRO A 212 -5.88 5.66 16.91
CA PRO A 212 -6.86 6.35 17.76
C PRO A 212 -6.52 7.83 18.00
N GLU A 213 -5.26 8.23 18.00
CA GLU A 213 -4.86 9.63 18.19
C GLU A 213 -5.37 10.57 17.09
N VAL A 214 -5.70 10.07 15.91
CA VAL A 214 -6.31 10.88 14.85
C VAL A 214 -7.66 11.43 15.30
N THR A 215 -8.50 10.59 15.92
CA THR A 215 -9.82 11.01 16.40
C THR A 215 -9.77 11.65 17.78
N LEU A 216 -8.86 11.20 18.65
CA LEU A 216 -8.73 11.70 20.02
C LEU A 216 -8.02 13.05 20.10
N ASN A 217 -6.95 13.25 19.33
CA ASN A 217 -6.08 14.42 19.43
C ASN A 217 -6.18 15.33 18.19
N GLY A 218 -6.84 14.88 17.12
CA GLY A 218 -6.89 15.59 15.83
C GLY A 218 -5.54 15.68 15.11
N THR A 219 -4.48 15.10 15.69
CA THR A 219 -3.11 15.21 15.20
C THR A 219 -2.35 13.91 15.37
N TYR A 220 -1.46 13.60 14.44
CA TYR A 220 -0.71 12.34 14.42
C TYR A 220 0.69 12.51 13.79
N TYR A 221 1.57 11.54 14.03
CA TYR A 221 2.95 11.55 13.53
C TYR A 221 3.24 10.34 12.66
N ALA A 222 4.07 10.52 11.63
CA ALA A 222 4.29 9.53 10.59
C ALA A 222 4.75 8.16 11.11
N LYS A 223 5.74 8.13 12.01
CA LYS A 223 6.31 6.87 12.52
C LYS A 223 5.32 6.10 13.41
N PRO A 224 4.74 6.67 14.49
CA PRO A 224 3.77 5.94 15.32
C PRO A 224 2.53 5.48 14.54
N THR A 225 2.05 6.27 13.57
CA THR A 225 0.93 5.87 12.72
C THR A 225 1.30 4.69 11.81
N THR A 226 2.50 4.70 11.23
CA THR A 226 2.98 3.58 10.41
C THR A 226 3.11 2.30 11.22
N VAL A 227 3.62 2.39 12.46
CA VAL A 227 3.70 1.25 13.39
C VAL A 227 2.31 0.70 13.71
N TRP A 228 1.32 1.57 13.95
CA TRP A 228 -0.06 1.15 14.17
C TRP A 228 -0.61 0.39 12.96
N SER A 229 -0.49 0.95 11.75
CA SER A 229 -0.98 0.29 10.53
C SER A 229 -0.31 -1.08 10.29
N LEU A 230 1.00 -1.20 10.56
CA LEU A 230 1.72 -2.47 10.54
C LEU A 230 1.23 -3.45 11.63
N GLY A 231 0.84 -2.96 12.79
CA GLY A 231 0.21 -3.75 13.85
C GLY A 231 -1.15 -4.30 13.43
N ILE A 232 -2.01 -3.47 12.81
CA ILE A 232 -3.30 -3.91 12.26
C ILE A 232 -3.07 -4.94 11.16
N LEU A 233 -2.08 -4.72 10.29
CA LEU A 233 -1.70 -5.65 9.23
C LEU A 233 -1.32 -7.04 9.79
N LEU A 234 -0.44 -7.09 10.78
CA LEU A 234 -0.03 -8.33 11.44
C LEU A 234 -1.22 -9.01 12.12
N PHE A 235 -2.02 -8.25 12.88
CA PHE A 235 -3.22 -8.76 13.52
C PHE A 235 -4.14 -9.40 12.47
N MET A 236 -4.46 -8.70 11.39
CA MET A 236 -5.31 -9.21 10.33
C MET A 236 -4.77 -10.50 9.70
N MET A 237 -3.45 -10.59 9.45
CA MET A 237 -2.83 -11.82 8.92
C MET A 237 -2.94 -13.00 9.87
N ALA A 238 -2.68 -12.80 11.17
CA ALA A 238 -2.69 -13.86 12.17
C ALA A 238 -4.12 -14.25 12.60
N CYS A 239 -5.02 -13.29 12.64
CA CYS A 239 -6.34 -13.40 13.26
C CYS A 239 -7.47 -13.65 12.26
N GLY A 240 -7.34 -13.12 11.04
CA GLY A 240 -8.36 -13.14 9.99
C GLY A 240 -9.49 -12.13 10.17
N TYR A 241 -9.40 -11.23 11.14
CA TYR A 241 -10.39 -10.18 11.42
C TYR A 241 -9.72 -8.95 12.04
N TYR A 242 -10.40 -7.79 12.01
CA TYR A 242 -9.88 -6.54 12.59
C TYR A 242 -9.96 -6.57 14.12
N PRO A 243 -8.98 -6.06 14.87
CA PRO A 243 -9.03 -6.07 16.32
C PRO A 243 -10.31 -5.38 16.82
N THR A 244 -11.06 -6.09 17.66
CA THR A 244 -12.27 -5.56 18.28
C THR A 244 -11.90 -4.57 19.39
N HIS A 245 -12.88 -3.82 19.91
CA HIS A 245 -12.67 -2.99 21.10
C HIS A 245 -12.13 -3.82 22.28
N TYR A 246 -12.61 -5.06 22.45
CA TYR A 246 -12.13 -5.96 23.49
C TYR A 246 -10.65 -6.35 23.28
N ASP A 247 -10.26 -6.66 22.04
CA ASP A 247 -8.86 -6.96 21.72
C ASP A 247 -7.95 -5.76 22.05
N LEU A 248 -8.34 -4.56 21.61
CA LEU A 248 -7.59 -3.33 21.85
C LEU A 248 -7.48 -3.00 23.35
N ASP A 249 -8.53 -3.23 24.14
CA ASP A 249 -8.50 -3.04 25.59
C ASP A 249 -7.50 -3.98 26.27
N LEU A 250 -7.45 -5.25 25.88
CA LEU A 250 -6.48 -6.21 26.40
C LEU A 250 -5.05 -5.90 25.94
N ILE A 251 -4.88 -5.44 24.70
CA ILE A 251 -3.59 -5.03 24.14
C ILE A 251 -3.02 -3.86 24.94
N ASN A 252 -3.84 -2.84 25.24
CA ASN A 252 -3.43 -1.70 26.05
C ASN A 252 -3.06 -2.11 27.49
N LYS A 253 -3.71 -3.14 28.03
CA LYS A 253 -3.38 -3.74 29.33
C LYS A 253 -2.18 -4.70 29.27
N LYS A 254 -1.59 -4.91 28.08
CA LYS A 254 -0.49 -5.85 27.82
C LYS A 254 -0.82 -7.28 28.28
N SER A 255 -2.10 -7.65 28.21
CA SER A 255 -2.62 -8.95 28.63
C SER A 255 -3.29 -9.72 27.48
N TRP A 256 -3.20 -9.20 26.24
CA TRP A 256 -3.77 -9.86 25.08
C TRP A 256 -2.95 -11.11 24.71
N THR A 257 -3.64 -12.23 24.62
CA THR A 257 -3.11 -13.50 24.14
C THR A 257 -4.16 -14.17 23.28
N ARG A 258 -3.73 -15.08 22.40
CA ARG A 258 -4.65 -15.83 21.56
C ARG A 258 -4.20 -17.28 21.43
N PRO A 259 -5.10 -18.26 21.67
CA PRO A 259 -4.80 -19.66 21.40
C PRO A 259 -4.34 -19.86 19.95
N GLY A 260 -3.22 -20.55 19.78
CA GLY A 260 -2.62 -20.82 18.47
C GLY A 260 -1.63 -19.76 17.97
N LEU A 261 -1.42 -18.66 18.72
CA LEU A 261 -0.33 -17.72 18.48
C LEU A 261 0.75 -17.85 19.56
N SER A 262 2.01 -17.63 19.17
CA SER A 262 3.15 -17.57 20.05
C SER A 262 3.08 -16.35 20.96
N GLN A 263 3.74 -16.44 22.12
CA GLN A 263 3.84 -15.33 23.05
C GLN A 263 4.52 -14.11 22.40
N GLU A 264 5.54 -14.35 21.58
CA GLU A 264 6.29 -13.31 20.86
C GLU A 264 5.41 -12.62 19.79
N CYS A 265 4.52 -13.36 19.13
CA CYS A 265 3.56 -12.79 18.19
C CYS A 265 2.60 -11.84 18.90
N CYS A 266 2.00 -12.31 20.00
CA CYS A 266 1.12 -11.51 20.84
C CYS A 266 1.81 -10.27 21.41
N GLN A 267 3.09 -10.39 21.80
CA GLN A 267 3.90 -9.27 22.27
C GLN A 267 4.19 -8.26 21.18
N LEU A 268 4.51 -8.68 19.95
CA LEU A 268 4.75 -7.76 18.83
C LEU A 268 3.47 -6.99 18.47
N ILE A 269 2.33 -7.69 18.35
CA ILE A 269 1.03 -7.07 18.13
C ILE A 269 0.75 -6.04 19.23
N SER A 270 0.95 -6.43 20.48
CA SER A 270 0.72 -5.54 21.63
C SER A 270 1.64 -4.32 21.60
N ALA A 271 2.91 -4.49 21.22
CA ALA A 271 3.88 -3.41 21.12
C ALA A 271 3.56 -2.43 19.97
N CYS A 272 2.87 -2.87 18.92
CA CYS A 272 2.46 -2.00 17.81
C CYS A 272 1.17 -1.23 18.09
N LEU A 273 0.20 -1.88 18.75
CA LEU A 273 -1.18 -1.41 18.88
C LEU A 273 -1.49 -0.76 20.24
N GLN A 274 -0.50 -0.14 20.88
CA GLN A 274 -0.74 0.72 22.04
C GLN A 274 -1.50 1.99 21.62
N SER A 275 -2.54 2.36 22.37
CA SER A 275 -3.34 3.57 22.12
C SER A 275 -2.48 4.83 22.24
N ASP A 276 -1.61 4.90 23.25
CA ASP A 276 -0.62 5.97 23.34
C ASP A 276 0.48 5.75 22.29
N PRO A 277 0.65 6.65 21.30
CA PRO A 277 1.67 6.52 20.27
C PRO A 277 3.10 6.48 20.81
N GLN A 278 3.38 7.02 22.00
CA GLN A 278 4.71 6.99 22.61
C GLN A 278 5.05 5.62 23.22
N GLN A 279 4.05 4.80 23.54
CA GLN A 279 4.23 3.44 24.05
C GLN A 279 4.46 2.42 22.92
N ARG A 280 4.27 2.83 21.65
CA ARG A 280 4.47 1.93 20.51
C ARG A 280 5.96 1.66 20.29
N ILE A 281 6.26 0.45 19.83
CA ILE A 281 7.61 0.09 19.39
C ILE A 281 8.09 1.07 18.30
N ASN A 282 9.38 1.43 18.34
CA ASN A 282 9.98 2.25 17.29
C ASN A 282 10.01 1.49 15.96
N LEU A 283 9.57 2.14 14.88
CA LEU A 283 9.50 1.56 13.53
C LEU A 283 10.83 0.91 13.12
N GLU A 284 11.94 1.61 13.35
CA GLU A 284 13.28 1.14 12.99
C GLU A 284 13.73 -0.07 13.82
N LYS A 285 13.10 -0.33 14.96
CA LYS A 285 13.43 -1.45 15.86
C LYS A 285 12.47 -2.63 15.72
N MET A 286 11.39 -2.52 14.94
CA MET A 286 10.39 -3.58 14.82
C MET A 286 10.98 -4.91 14.37
N HIS A 287 11.89 -4.88 13.39
CA HIS A 287 12.55 -6.08 12.86
C HIS A 287 13.47 -6.78 13.87
N LEU A 288 13.82 -6.13 14.99
CA LEU A 288 14.65 -6.67 16.07
C LEU A 288 13.83 -7.38 17.16
N HIS A 289 12.49 -7.33 17.07
CA HIS A 289 11.61 -7.99 18.03
C HIS A 289 11.82 -9.51 18.00
N ASP A 290 11.68 -10.17 19.15
CA ASP A 290 11.99 -11.59 19.31
C ASP A 290 11.16 -12.50 18.39
N TRP A 291 9.95 -12.06 18.02
CA TRP A 291 9.11 -12.73 17.03
C TRP A 291 9.80 -12.96 15.67
N PHE A 292 10.75 -12.11 15.27
CA PHE A 292 11.54 -12.28 14.04
C PHE A 292 12.77 -13.16 14.21
N LYS A 293 13.15 -13.50 15.44
CA LYS A 293 14.31 -14.33 15.79
C LYS A 293 13.97 -15.81 15.92
N VAL A 294 12.68 -16.14 16.05
CA VAL A 294 12.21 -17.53 16.05
C VAL A 294 12.62 -18.18 14.74
N MET A 295 13.41 -19.25 14.83
CA MET A 295 13.77 -20.07 13.67
C MET A 295 12.53 -20.83 13.20
N ASP A 296 12.29 -20.81 11.89
CA ASP A 296 11.24 -21.60 11.23
C ASP A 296 11.50 -23.11 11.39
#